data_AF-A0A2S9FSW1-F1
#
_entry.id   AF-A0A2S9FSW1-F1
#
_cell.length_a   1.000
_cell.length_b   1.000
_cell.length_c   1.000
_cell.angle_alpha   90.00
_cell.angle_beta   90.00
_cell.angle_gamma   90.00
#
_symmetry.space_group_name_H-M   'P 1'
#
loop_
_entity.id
_entity.type
_entity.pdbx_description
1 polymer ?
#
loop_
_entity_poly.entity_id
_entity_poly.type
_entity_poly.pdbx_seq_one_letter_code
_entity_poly.pdbx_strand_id
1 'polypeptide(L)'
;VASHYGRNADGSLNGQGFELPVLTAVTGPIMAELGNPLLAAARHLREVERGGYTSTSDMTYDPKFAAGYEALAAAPSCPLRVSMWEVSTSD
;
A
#
# COMPACT_ATOMS: atom_id res chain seq x y z
N VAL A 1 0.35 -15.24 20.23
CA VAL A 1 0.59 -14.30 19.13
C VAL A 1 -0.24 -14.81 17.97
N ALA A 2 -1.46 -14.33 17.98
CA ALA A 2 -2.53 -14.64 17.06
C ALA A 2 -3.53 -13.49 17.27
N SER A 3 -4.10 -13.05 16.17
CA SER A 3 -5.11 -12.01 16.06
C SER A 3 -6.18 -12.10 17.14
N HIS A 4 -6.32 -11.05 17.94
CA HIS A 4 -7.30 -11.01 19.03
C HIS A 4 -7.76 -9.59 19.34
N TYR A 5 -8.90 -9.51 20.02
CA TYR A 5 -9.44 -8.27 20.56
C TYR A 5 -9.14 -8.18 22.05
N GLY A 6 -8.72 -7.00 22.50
CA GLY A 6 -8.44 -6.73 23.91
C GLY A 6 -9.72 -6.82 24.75
N ARG A 7 -9.56 -7.32 25.98
CA ARG A 7 -10.65 -7.48 26.93
C ARG A 7 -10.30 -6.85 28.27
N ASN A 8 -11.31 -6.29 28.93
CA ASN A 8 -11.27 -5.92 30.34
C ASN A 8 -11.26 -7.17 31.22
N ALA A 9 -11.02 -7.01 32.53
CA ALA A 9 -11.00 -8.12 33.48
C ALA A 9 -12.37 -8.84 33.60
N ASP A 10 -13.46 -8.15 33.29
CA ASP A 10 -14.83 -8.71 33.23
C ASP A 10 -15.14 -9.42 31.90
N GLY A 11 -14.18 -9.46 30.98
CA GLY A 11 -14.31 -10.08 29.66
C GLY A 11 -14.95 -9.20 28.58
N SER A 12 -15.42 -7.99 28.90
CA SER A 12 -15.94 -7.03 27.91
C SER A 12 -14.83 -6.49 27.00
N LEU A 13 -15.16 -6.01 25.80
CA LEU A 13 -14.18 -5.43 24.86
C LEU A 13 -13.65 -4.10 25.38
N ASN A 14 -12.35 -3.87 25.25
CA ASN A 14 -11.70 -2.61 25.67
C ASN A 14 -11.38 -1.66 24.50
N GLY A 15 -11.83 -1.99 23.28
CA GLY A 15 -11.62 -1.18 22.08
C GLY A 15 -10.24 -1.36 21.42
N GLN A 16 -9.39 -2.25 21.92
CA GLN A 16 -8.11 -2.58 21.30
C GLN A 16 -8.24 -3.83 20.42
N GLY A 17 -7.52 -3.85 19.31
CA GLY A 17 -7.37 -5.06 18.51
C GLY A 17 -5.96 -5.16 17.96
N PHE A 18 -5.47 -6.40 17.89
CA PHE A 18 -4.07 -6.69 17.64
C PHE A 18 -3.91 -7.52 16.37
N GLU A 19 -2.87 -7.22 15.61
CA GLU A 19 -2.43 -7.93 14.41
C GLU A 19 -3.35 -7.75 13.18
N LEU A 20 -3.12 -8.57 12.15
CA LEU A 20 -3.59 -8.35 10.78
C LEU A 20 -5.13 -8.38 10.62
N PRO A 21 -5.89 -9.34 11.19
CA PRO A 21 -7.32 -9.46 10.96
C PRO A 21 -8.16 -8.32 11.53
N VAL A 22 -7.70 -7.66 12.59
CA VAL A 22 -8.38 -6.45 13.08
C VAL A 22 -8.20 -5.33 12.05
N LEU A 23 -6.98 -5.15 11.54
CA LEU A 23 -6.72 -4.20 10.47
C LEU A 23 -7.57 -4.53 9.25
N THR A 24 -7.58 -5.78 8.79
CA THR A 24 -8.38 -6.20 7.63
C THR A 24 -9.89 -6.06 7.85
N ALA A 25 -10.40 -6.28 9.06
CA ALA A 25 -11.83 -6.06 9.37
C ALA A 25 -12.25 -4.60 9.22
N VAL A 26 -11.33 -3.66 9.48
CA VAL A 26 -11.58 -2.22 9.34
C VAL A 26 -11.26 -1.74 7.92
N THR A 27 -10.11 -2.14 7.35
CA THR A 27 -9.61 -1.66 6.06
C THR A 27 -10.27 -2.37 4.88
N GLY A 28 -10.73 -3.60 5.04
CA GLY A 28 -11.37 -4.40 3.99
C GLY A 28 -12.51 -3.69 3.28
N PRO A 29 -13.52 -3.17 4.00
CA PRO A 29 -14.60 -2.38 3.40
C PRO A 29 -14.11 -1.15 2.64
N ILE A 30 -13.10 -0.44 3.19
CA ILE A 30 -12.51 0.75 2.55
C ILE A 30 -11.80 0.37 1.26
N MET A 31 -11.04 -0.74 1.26
CA MET A 31 -10.34 -1.23 0.07
C MET A 31 -11.31 -1.55 -1.08
N ALA A 32 -12.52 -2.03 -0.77
CA ALA A 32 -13.54 -2.30 -1.77
C ALA A 32 -14.11 -1.03 -2.44
N GLU A 33 -13.96 0.12 -1.80
CA GLU A 33 -14.42 1.43 -2.29
C GLU A 33 -13.29 2.26 -2.92
N LEU A 34 -12.05 1.77 -2.91
CA LEU A 34 -10.93 2.47 -3.51
C LEU A 34 -11.14 2.62 -5.02
N GLY A 35 -10.88 3.84 -5.50
CA GLY A 35 -11.01 4.19 -6.90
C GLY A 35 -9.81 3.76 -7.76
N ASN A 36 -9.52 4.54 -8.79
CA ASN A 36 -8.49 4.20 -9.77
C ASN A 36 -7.09 4.09 -9.11
N PRO A 37 -6.44 2.91 -9.13
CA PRO A 37 -5.13 2.71 -8.52
C PRO A 37 -4.02 3.53 -9.19
N LEU A 38 -4.12 3.83 -10.49
CA LEU A 38 -3.13 4.67 -11.18
C LEU A 38 -3.16 6.11 -10.69
N LEU A 39 -4.35 6.63 -10.35
CA LEU A 39 -4.47 7.98 -9.78
C LEU A 39 -3.85 8.04 -8.38
N ALA A 40 -4.06 7.00 -7.56
CA ALA A 40 -3.45 6.89 -6.24
C ALA A 40 -1.92 6.81 -6.34
N ALA A 41 -1.39 5.99 -7.25
CA ALA A 41 0.05 5.87 -7.49
C ALA A 41 0.67 7.18 -7.99
N ALA A 42 0.04 7.88 -8.96
CA ALA A 42 0.52 9.17 -9.43
C ALA A 42 0.57 10.23 -8.31
N ARG A 43 -0.44 10.26 -7.42
CA ARG A 43 -0.45 11.13 -6.23
C ARG A 43 0.67 10.77 -5.26
N HIS A 44 0.93 9.49 -5.04
CA HIS A 44 2.03 9.05 -4.20
C HIS A 44 3.39 9.52 -4.74
N LEU A 45 3.65 9.31 -6.04
CA LEU A 45 4.88 9.80 -6.67
C LEU A 45 5.02 11.32 -6.56
N ARG A 46 3.90 12.06 -6.65
CA ARG A 46 3.93 13.51 -6.47
C ARG A 46 4.25 13.91 -5.03
N GLU A 47 3.71 13.21 -4.04
CA GLU A 47 4.01 13.51 -2.64
C GLU A 47 5.48 13.25 -2.30
N VAL A 48 6.05 12.17 -2.85
CA VAL A 48 7.48 11.88 -2.72
C VAL A 48 8.33 12.97 -3.39
N GLU A 49 7.94 13.46 -4.58
CA GLU A 49 8.62 14.61 -5.21
C GLU A 49 8.58 15.88 -4.37
N ARG A 50 7.47 16.17 -3.70
CA ARG A 50 7.35 17.33 -2.81
C ARG A 50 8.30 17.26 -1.61
N GLY A 51 8.72 16.06 -1.23
CA GLY A 51 9.79 15.83 -0.25
C GLY A 51 11.20 16.12 -0.78
N GLY A 52 11.35 16.49 -2.06
CA GLY A 52 12.64 16.74 -2.71
C GLY A 52 13.31 15.48 -3.27
N TYR A 53 12.64 14.33 -3.21
CA TYR A 53 13.15 13.09 -3.81
C TYR A 53 12.97 13.13 -5.33
N THR A 54 13.94 12.56 -6.06
CA THR A 54 13.91 12.46 -7.53
C THR A 54 13.96 11.02 -8.04
N SER A 55 14.10 10.07 -7.12
CA SER A 55 14.06 8.63 -7.37
C SER A 55 13.63 7.87 -6.12
N THR A 56 13.00 6.72 -6.32
CA THR A 56 12.63 5.78 -5.25
C THR A 56 12.78 4.34 -5.75
N SER A 57 12.58 3.36 -4.86
CA SER A 57 12.57 1.94 -5.19
C SER A 57 11.37 1.22 -4.59
N ASP A 58 10.70 0.40 -5.40
CA ASP A 58 9.72 -0.58 -4.91
C ASP A 58 10.45 -1.89 -4.57
N MET A 59 10.46 -2.24 -3.29
CA MET A 59 11.17 -3.40 -2.75
C MET A 59 10.29 -4.67 -2.69
N THR A 60 9.04 -4.56 -3.13
CA THR A 60 8.05 -5.64 -3.09
C THR A 60 7.31 -5.73 -4.42
N TYR A 61 8.03 -5.49 -5.52
CA TYR A 61 7.44 -5.41 -6.84
C TYR A 61 6.90 -6.79 -7.27
N ASP A 62 5.68 -6.79 -7.79
CA ASP A 62 5.02 -7.94 -8.40
C ASP A 62 4.87 -7.66 -9.91
N PRO A 63 5.45 -8.50 -10.80
CA PRO A 63 5.44 -8.29 -12.25
C PRO A 63 4.04 -8.14 -12.86
N LYS A 64 2.98 -8.63 -12.22
CA LYS A 64 1.61 -8.44 -12.73
C LYS A 64 1.19 -6.97 -12.80
N PHE A 65 1.89 -6.09 -12.07
CA PHE A 65 1.64 -4.65 -12.08
C PHE A 65 2.52 -3.87 -13.07
N ALA A 66 3.35 -4.54 -13.86
CA ALA A 66 4.27 -3.92 -14.83
C ALA A 66 3.59 -2.84 -15.69
N ALA A 67 2.47 -3.19 -16.31
CA ALA A 67 1.74 -2.29 -17.21
C ALA A 67 1.31 -0.98 -16.52
N GLY A 68 0.96 -1.04 -15.23
CA GLY A 68 0.58 0.14 -14.46
C GLY A 68 1.77 1.07 -14.21
N TYR A 69 2.92 0.49 -13.86
CA TYR A 69 4.15 1.26 -13.70
C TYR A 69 4.67 1.85 -15.01
N GLU A 70 4.63 1.09 -16.11
CA GLU A 70 4.99 1.57 -17.44
C GLU A 70 4.09 2.74 -17.86
N ALA A 71 2.78 2.65 -17.62
CA ALA A 71 1.85 3.74 -17.89
C ALA A 71 2.18 5.00 -17.07
N LEU A 72 2.56 4.86 -15.80
CA LEU A 72 2.99 5.99 -14.97
C LEU A 72 4.31 6.58 -15.47
N ALA A 73 5.28 5.74 -15.83
CA ALA A 73 6.59 6.17 -16.33
C ALA A 73 6.48 6.87 -17.70
N ALA A 74 5.55 6.45 -18.55
CA ALA A 74 5.30 7.07 -19.85
C ALA A 74 4.59 8.44 -19.76
N ALA A 75 4.03 8.79 -18.60
CA ALA A 75 3.38 10.09 -18.42
C ALA A 75 4.43 11.22 -18.51
N PRO A 76 4.23 12.26 -19.34
CA PRO A 76 5.19 13.37 -19.48
C PRO A 76 5.46 14.12 -18.16
N SER A 77 4.50 14.05 -17.23
CA SER A 77 4.58 14.66 -15.91
C SER A 77 5.06 13.70 -14.81
N CYS A 78 5.61 12.53 -15.15
CA CYS A 78 6.11 11.59 -14.16
C CYS A 78 7.30 12.22 -13.41
N PRO A 79 7.19 12.43 -12.08
CA PRO A 79 8.17 13.25 -11.36
C PRO A 79 9.40 12.45 -10.91
N LEU A 80 9.35 11.12 -10.94
CA LEU A 80 10.33 10.24 -10.28
C LEU A 80 10.76 9.10 -11.19
N ARG A 81 12.02 8.68 -11.00
CA ARG A 81 12.52 7.39 -11.49
C ARG A 81 12.27 6.32 -10.42
N VAL A 82 11.70 5.18 -10.79
CA VAL A 82 11.41 4.09 -9.86
C VAL A 82 12.21 2.86 -10.26
N SER A 83 13.09 2.39 -9.36
CA SER A 83 13.75 1.09 -9.50
C SER A 83 12.90 0.01 -8.86
N MET A 84 12.86 -1.19 -9.45
CA MET A 84 12.00 -2.28 -8.97
C MET A 84 12.82 -3.49 -8.57
N TRP A 85 12.45 -4.09 -7.45
CA TRP A 85 13.00 -5.35 -6.98
C TRP A 85 11.86 -6.35 -6.82
N GLU A 86 11.87 -7.35 -7.68
CA GLU A 86 10.84 -8.39 -7.70
C GLU A 86 10.85 -9.19 -6.40
N VAL A 87 9.67 -9.34 -5.80
CA VAL A 87 9.52 -10.13 -4.57
C VAL A 87 9.73 -11.62 -4.86
N SER A 88 10.42 -12.33 -3.97
CA SER A 88 10.80 -13.74 -4.17
C SER A 88 9.63 -14.74 -4.18
N THR A 89 8.41 -14.25 -3.94
CA THR A 89 7.17 -15.04 -3.94
C THR A 89 6.34 -14.78 -5.20
N SER A 90 6.88 -14.05 -6.17
CA SER A 90 6.31 -13.94 -7.50
C SER A 90 6.64 -15.24 -8.24
N ASP A 91 5.60 -15.96 -8.68
CA ASP A 91 5.69 -17.20 -9.47
C ASP A 91 5.75 -16.91 -10.97
#